data_AF-A0A841LGF4-F1
#
_entry.id   AF-A0A841LGF4-F1
#
_cell.length_a   1.000
_cell.length_b   1.000
_cell.length_c   1.000
_cell.angle_alpha   90.00
_cell.angle_beta   90.00
_cell.angle_gamma   90.00
#
_symmetry.space_group_name_H-M   'P 1'
#
loop_
_entity.id
_entity.type
_entity.pdbx_description
1 polymer ?
#
loop_
_entity_poly.entity_id
_entity_poly.type
_entity_poly.pdbx_seq_one_letter_code
_entity_poly.pdbx_strand_id
1 'polypeptide(L)'
;MKVLDDHNIIHAPTDPMGKMFFDILAASAEFESDLIRLRTREGMAVARAKGTLKGKKPKLSPMQSKKLRRMYDSGDYSIGDLGNLLQMSRPTIYRTLARQPAAA
;
A
#
# COMPACT_ATOMS: atom_id res chain seq x y z
N MET A 1 8.97 -61.58 -3.58
CA MET A 1 9.56 -60.56 -2.69
C MET A 1 9.22 -59.19 -3.26
N LYS A 2 8.11 -58.60 -2.81
CA LYS A 2 7.74 -57.21 -3.07
C LYS A 2 7.53 -56.60 -1.70
N VAL A 3 8.63 -56.11 -1.13
CA VAL A 3 8.58 -55.08 -0.10
C VAL A 3 8.10 -53.84 -0.83
N LEU A 4 6.80 -53.55 -0.72
CA LEU A 4 6.24 -52.27 -1.13
C LEU A 4 6.21 -51.42 0.14
N ASP A 5 6.82 -50.25 0.02
CA ASP A 5 7.09 -49.31 1.08
C ASP A 5 5.80 -48.84 1.79
N ASP A 6 5.47 -49.42 2.94
CA ASP A 6 4.39 -48.97 3.84
C ASP A 6 4.80 -47.74 4.70
N HIS A 7 5.71 -46.90 4.20
CA HIS A 7 6.29 -45.80 4.97
C HIS A 7 5.85 -44.40 4.54
N ASN A 8 4.89 -44.28 3.61
CA ASN A 8 4.53 -42.97 3.02
C ASN A 8 3.06 -42.54 3.17
N ILE A 9 2.25 -43.23 3.98
CA ILE A 9 0.81 -42.87 4.18
C ILE A 9 0.60 -41.88 5.33
N ILE A 10 1.54 -41.77 6.27
CA ILE A 10 1.40 -40.96 7.50
C ILE A 10 1.48 -39.44 7.20
N HIS A 11 1.98 -39.05 6.02
CA HIS A 11 2.16 -37.65 5.61
C HIS A 11 1.26 -37.24 4.43
N ALA A 12 0.35 -38.11 3.99
CA ALA A 12 -0.54 -37.79 2.89
C ALA A 12 -1.63 -36.79 3.34
N PRO A 13 -1.87 -35.68 2.62
CA PRO A 13 -2.88 -34.68 3.01
C PRO A 13 -4.32 -35.20 2.98
N THR A 14 -4.53 -36.39 2.41
CA THR A 14 -5.81 -37.11 2.37
C THR A 14 -5.99 -38.11 3.51
N ASP A 15 -4.94 -38.42 4.28
CA ASP A 15 -5.04 -39.25 5.48
C ASP A 15 -5.67 -38.44 6.63
N PRO A 16 -6.57 -39.00 7.46
CA PRO A 16 -7.20 -38.25 8.55
C PRO A 16 -6.21 -37.59 9.53
N MET A 17 -5.08 -38.23 9.83
CA MET A 17 -4.04 -37.65 10.69
C MET A 17 -3.24 -36.58 9.95
N GLY A 18 -2.93 -36.82 8.67
CA GLY A 18 -2.31 -35.83 7.80
C GLY A 18 -3.16 -34.56 7.69
N LYS A 19 -4.46 -34.71 7.46
CA LYS A 19 -5.43 -33.60 7.40
C LYS A 19 -5.46 -32.79 8.69
N MET A 20 -5.58 -33.46 9.86
CA MET A 20 -5.55 -32.78 11.16
C MET A 20 -4.25 -31.98 11.37
N PHE A 21 -3.11 -32.55 10.98
CA PHE A 21 -1.83 -31.85 11.08
C PHE A 21 -1.78 -30.61 10.17
N PHE A 22 -2.25 -30.72 8.93
CA PHE A 22 -2.36 -29.56 8.03
C PHE A 22 -3.32 -28.49 8.56
N ASP A 23 -4.44 -28.88 9.16
CA ASP A 23 -5.40 -27.95 9.77
C ASP A 23 -4.75 -27.18 10.94
N ILE A 24 -3.96 -27.85 11.78
CA ILE A 24 -3.21 -27.20 12.87
C ILE A 24 -2.16 -26.23 12.32
N LEU A 25 -1.41 -26.64 11.28
CA LEU A 25 -0.42 -25.78 10.64
C LEU A 25 -1.07 -24.55 9.99
N ALA A 26 -2.23 -24.73 9.34
CA ALA A 26 -3.00 -23.63 8.77
C ALA A 26 -3.44 -22.65 9.87
N ALA A 27 -4.01 -23.15 10.96
CA ALA A 27 -4.40 -22.33 12.11
C ALA A 27 -3.21 -21.59 12.73
N SER A 28 -2.05 -22.23 12.84
CA SER A 28 -0.81 -21.58 13.32
C SER A 28 -0.35 -20.47 12.38
N ALA A 29 -0.40 -20.68 11.07
CA ALA A 29 -0.02 -19.67 10.08
C ALA A 29 -0.95 -18.45 10.09
N GLU A 30 -2.25 -18.66 10.29
CA GLU A 30 -3.23 -17.60 10.47
C GLU A 30 -2.96 -16.81 11.76
N PHE A 31 -2.73 -17.50 12.87
CA PHE A 31 -2.40 -16.88 14.16
C PHE A 31 -1.15 -16.00 14.08
N GLU A 32 -0.06 -16.48 13.47
CA GLU A 32 1.16 -15.70 13.30
C GLU A 32 0.94 -14.47 12.41
N SER A 33 0.18 -14.63 11.32
CA SER A 33 -0.18 -13.53 10.43
C SER A 33 -0.97 -12.44 11.16
N ASP A 34 -1.90 -12.83 12.02
CA ASP A 34 -2.70 -11.90 12.82
C ASP A 34 -1.89 -11.20 13.91
N LEU A 35 -0.96 -11.90 14.56
CA LEU A 35 -0.01 -11.27 15.49
C LEU A 35 0.88 -10.22 14.80
N ILE A 36 1.37 -10.49 13.59
CA ILE A 36 2.14 -9.52 12.81
C ILE A 36 1.29 -8.30 12.47
N ARG A 37 0.03 -8.49 12.05
CA ARG A 37 -0.91 -7.40 11.78
C ARG A 37 -1.18 -6.56 13.02
N LEU A 38 -1.39 -7.20 14.17
CA LEU A 38 -1.63 -6.52 15.45
C LEU A 38 -0.45 -5.59 15.80
N ARG A 39 0.77 -6.13 15.83
CA ARG A 39 1.99 -5.36 16.14
C ARG A 39 2.22 -4.23 15.13
N THR A 40 1.94 -4.47 13.84
CA THR A 40 2.05 -3.44 12.81
C THR A 40 1.05 -2.30 13.05
N ARG A 41 -0.18 -2.62 13.44
CA ARG A 41 -1.22 -1.62 13.77
C ARG A 41 -0.82 -0.80 15.00
N GLU A 42 -0.30 -1.43 16.04
CA GLU A 42 0.21 -0.75 17.23
C GLU A 42 1.38 0.19 16.87
N GLY A 43 2.37 -0.30 16.12
CA GLY A 43 3.48 0.52 15.65
C GLY A 43 3.03 1.70 14.78
N MET A 44 2.06 1.47 13.89
CA MET A 44 1.45 2.56 13.10
C MET A 44 0.70 3.56 13.97
N ALA A 45 0.00 3.13 15.02
CA ALA A 45 -0.70 4.03 15.94
C ALA A 45 0.31 4.95 16.68
N VAL A 46 1.42 4.38 17.14
CA VAL A 46 2.52 5.15 17.75
C VAL A 46 3.13 6.14 16.75
N ALA A 47 3.41 5.71 15.52
CA ALA A 47 3.96 6.58 14.48
C ALA A 47 2.99 7.70 14.06
N ARG A 48 1.68 7.44 14.05
CA ARG A 48 0.63 8.45 13.84
C ARG A 48 0.61 9.46 14.98
N ALA A 49 0.63 9.00 16.24
CA ALA A 49 0.67 9.89 17.40
C ALA A 49 1.91 10.79 17.43
N LYS A 50 3.06 10.28 16.97
CA LYS A 50 4.31 11.05 16.80
C LYS A 50 4.33 11.94 15.55
N GLY A 51 3.33 11.85 14.67
CA GLY A 51 3.29 12.60 13.40
C GLY A 51 4.36 12.18 12.38
N THR A 52 5.04 11.06 12.57
CA THR A 52 6.10 10.58 11.67
C THR A 52 5.54 9.78 10.50
N LEU A 53 4.33 9.23 10.63
CA LEU A 53 3.66 8.51 9.55
C LEU A 53 3.22 9.50 8.46
N LYS A 54 3.99 9.57 7.37
CA LYS A 54 3.67 10.41 6.20
C LYS A 54 3.12 9.54 5.08
N GLY A 55 2.00 9.96 4.50
CA GLY A 55 1.46 9.34 3.30
C GLY A 55 2.37 9.54 2.09
N LYS A 56 1.90 9.09 0.92
CA LYS A 56 2.63 9.28 -0.35
C LYS A 56 2.98 10.76 -0.57
N LYS A 57 4.27 11.05 -0.73
CA LYS A 57 4.75 12.40 -1.02
C LYS A 57 4.09 12.93 -2.31
N PRO A 58 3.75 14.23 -2.38
CA PRO A 58 3.29 14.85 -3.62
C PRO A 58 4.30 14.62 -4.75
N LYS A 59 3.81 14.46 -5.99
CA LYS A 59 4.67 14.30 -7.17
C LYS A 59 5.48 15.56 -7.48
N LEU A 60 4.93 16.74 -7.18
CA LEU A 60 5.57 18.02 -7.41
C LEU A 60 6.29 18.49 -6.15
N SER A 61 7.47 19.07 -6.34
CA SER A 61 8.16 19.79 -5.27
C SER A 61 7.34 21.02 -4.83
N PRO A 62 7.61 21.61 -3.66
CA PRO A 62 6.94 22.84 -3.23
C PRO A 62 7.10 23.98 -4.26
N MET A 63 8.28 24.11 -4.86
CA MET A 63 8.55 25.11 -5.90
C MET A 63 7.74 24.86 -7.17
N GLN A 64 7.69 23.60 -7.63
CA GLN A 64 6.91 23.26 -8.82
C GLN A 64 5.41 23.41 -8.58
N SER A 65 4.94 23.12 -7.37
CA SER A 65 3.53 23.32 -6.98
C SER A 65 3.15 24.81 -7.03
N LYS A 66 4.02 25.70 -6.53
CA LYS A 66 3.84 27.16 -6.66
C LYS A 66 3.88 27.63 -8.11
N LYS A 67 4.79 27.08 -8.92
CA LYS A 67 4.89 27.40 -10.35
C LYS A 67 3.62 27.00 -11.10
N LEU A 68 3.13 25.78 -10.89
CA LEU A 68 1.86 25.31 -11.43
C LEU A 68 0.71 26.23 -11.03
N ARG A 69 0.66 26.65 -9.75
CA ARG A 69 -0.37 27.57 -9.26
C ARG A 69 -0.35 28.90 -10.02
N ARG A 70 0.84 29.52 -10.17
CA ARG A 70 0.99 30.77 -10.93
C ARG A 70 0.58 30.64 -12.39
N MET A 71 0.94 29.53 -13.05
CA MET A 71 0.54 29.25 -14.43
C MET A 71 -0.97 29.05 -14.57
N TYR A 72 -1.61 28.48 -13.55
CA TYR A 72 -3.06 28.34 -13.53
C TYR A 72 -3.75 29.70 -13.30
N ASP A 73 -3.24 30.49 -12.35
CA ASP A 73 -3.79 31.80 -11.99
C ASP A 73 -3.59 32.86 -13.10
N SER A 74 -2.62 32.68 -14.02
CA SER A 74 -2.45 33.60 -15.16
C SER A 74 -3.58 33.50 -16.18
N GLY A 75 -4.32 32.39 -16.20
CA GLY A 75 -5.41 32.15 -17.14
C GLY A 75 -4.96 31.74 -18.55
N ASP A 76 -3.64 31.72 -18.83
CA ASP A 76 -3.10 31.44 -20.17
C ASP A 76 -3.12 29.95 -20.53
N TYR A 77 -3.29 29.07 -19.54
CA TYR A 77 -3.19 27.62 -19.73
C TYR A 77 -4.45 26.90 -19.25
N SER A 78 -5.00 26.03 -20.09
CA SER A 78 -6.03 25.09 -19.64
C SER A 78 -5.43 24.01 -18.74
N ILE A 79 -6.28 23.34 -17.96
CA ILE A 79 -5.87 22.16 -17.17
C ILE A 79 -5.28 21.05 -18.07
N GLY A 80 -5.73 20.96 -19.32
CA GLY A 80 -5.17 20.04 -20.32
C GLY A 80 -3.73 20.40 -20.68
N ASP A 81 -3.48 21.69 -20.96
CA ASP A 81 -2.16 22.20 -21.33
C ASP A 81 -1.17 22.03 -20.20
N LEU A 82 -1.58 22.34 -18.96
CA LEU A 82 -0.77 22.12 -17.76
C LEU A 82 -0.44 20.63 -17.56
N GLY A 83 -1.41 19.76 -17.84
CA GLY A 83 -1.22 18.30 -17.78
C GLY A 83 -0.18 17.83 -18.79
N ASN A 84 -0.25 18.31 -20.03
CA ASN A 84 0.71 17.99 -21.08
C ASN A 84 2.10 18.55 -20.78
N LEU A 85 2.18 19.82 -20.40
CA LEU A 85 3.43 20.53 -20.12
C LEU A 85 4.21 19.91 -18.95
N LEU A 86 3.50 19.51 -17.90
CA LEU A 86 4.11 18.92 -16.70
C LEU A 86 4.12 17.38 -16.72
N GLN A 87 3.61 16.76 -17.80
CA GLN A 87 3.44 15.31 -17.94
C GLN A 87 2.70 14.70 -16.74
N MET A 88 1.59 15.34 -16.33
CA MET A 88 0.78 14.93 -15.19
C MET A 88 -0.67 14.72 -15.58
N SER A 89 -1.30 13.76 -14.90
CA SER A 89 -2.74 13.54 -15.04
C SER A 89 -3.52 14.72 -14.45
N ARG A 90 -4.67 15.05 -15.05
CA ARG A 90 -5.59 16.09 -14.55
C ARG A 90 -5.89 15.97 -13.04
N PRO A 91 -6.14 14.77 -12.47
CA PRO A 91 -6.33 14.63 -11.02
C PRO A 91 -5.12 15.09 -10.19
N THR A 92 -3.90 14.90 -10.70
CA THR A 92 -2.68 15.37 -10.02
C THR A 92 -2.60 16.89 -10.02
N ILE A 93 -2.98 17.53 -11.13
CA ILE A 93 -3.08 18.99 -11.24
C ILE A 93 -4.10 19.53 -10.23
N TYR A 94 -5.35 19.04 -10.27
CA TYR A 94 -6.39 19.47 -9.35
C TYR A 94 -6.02 19.28 -7.88
N ARG A 95 -5.46 18.11 -7.52
CA ARG A 95 -5.01 17.86 -6.14
C ARG A 95 -3.88 18.79 -5.71
N THR A 96 -3.02 19.20 -6.65
CA THR A 96 -1.94 20.15 -6.35
C THR A 96 -2.50 21.56 -6.16
N LEU A 97 -3.42 21.99 -7.02
CA LEU A 97 -4.12 23.28 -6.89
C LEU A 97 -4.93 23.35 -5.59
N ALA A 98 -5.64 22.28 -5.20
CA ALA A 98 -6.36 22.22 -3.94
C ALA A 98 -5.46 22.33 -2.69
N ARG A 99 -4.18 21.91 -2.80
CA ARG A 99 -3.18 22.02 -1.72
C ARG A 99 -2.44 23.37 -1.71
N GLN A 100 -2.51 24.13 -2.80
CA GLN A 100 -1.90 25.45 -2.92
C GLN A 100 -3.04 26.47 -2.90
N PRO A 101 -3.38 27.08 -1.75
CA PRO A 101 -4.41 28.12 -1.72
C PRO A 101 -4.05 29.27 -2.68
N ALA A 102 -5.06 30.00 -3.15
CA ALA A 102 -4.83 31.20 -3.95
C ALA A 102 -3.92 32.15 -3.17
N ALA A 103 -2.99 32.79 -3.85
CA ALA A 103 -2.32 33.94 -3.25
C ALA A 103 -3.41 34.98 -2.96
N ALA A 104 -3.54 35.36 -1.68
CA ALA A 104 -4.41 36.46 -1.27
C ALA A 104 -3.89 37.79 -1.85
#